data_AF-A0A0F8ZKZ7-F1
#
_entry.id   AF-A0A0F8ZKZ7-F1
#
_cell.length_a   1.000
_cell.length_b   1.000
_cell.length_c   1.000
_cell.angle_alpha   90.00
_cell.angle_beta   90.00
_cell.angle_gamma   90.00
#
_symmetry.space_group_name_H-M   'P 1'
#
loop_
_entity.id
_entity.type
_entity.pdbx_description
1 polymer ?
#
loop_
_entity_poly.entity_id
_entity_poly.type
_entity_poly.pdbx_seq_one_letter_code
_entity_poly.pdbx_strand_id
1 'polypeptide(L)'
;GPYDQIVLEANGFKIKNYFWDTMVAQHVMQPEMPKTLAYITSVNTREPYYKDEVKSDEDTKSWTQKWWSISENREKVWRYNCKDTGCTFENFLIQEEELSNGPSGWTPTFQFKMSEIPVGVRISQAGMLRDEKKHRELKGALLYIWADFQSALNNLVGRTVNTNSSKQMCILLYDELGLKEKRKRDKNGKWVRTADENALVSLVGECKAQYDNRIQKAVKEKWLKALVVCKLTMKIRGVRKVLSSYVDIEISDDGRARGLVKITGAETGRWSMSKYYDNTGIPMQTVPRDPVELEDESVLDNIEGLLELEGALK
;
A
#
# COMPACT_ATOMS: atom_id res chain seq x y z
N GLY A 1 -1.00 -17.48 -13.97
CA GLY A 1 0.05 -17.02 -13.04
C GLY A 1 -0.29 -17.36 -11.60
N PRO A 2 0.51 -16.86 -10.62
CA PRO A 2 0.27 -17.09 -9.20
C PRO A 2 -1.14 -16.67 -8.72
N TYR A 3 -1.68 -15.58 -9.27
CA TYR A 3 -3.03 -15.10 -8.96
C TYR A 3 -4.09 -16.12 -9.37
N ASP A 4 -4.10 -16.53 -10.64
CA ASP A 4 -5.09 -17.48 -11.17
C ASP A 4 -5.01 -18.82 -10.44
N GLN A 5 -3.79 -19.29 -10.13
CA GLN A 5 -3.60 -20.53 -9.39
C GLN A 5 -4.26 -20.47 -8.00
N ILE A 6 -4.06 -19.37 -7.26
CA ILE A 6 -4.68 -19.20 -5.94
C ILE A 6 -6.21 -19.15 -6.04
N VAL A 7 -6.74 -18.41 -7.02
CA VAL A 7 -8.20 -18.31 -7.23
C VAL A 7 -8.79 -19.66 -7.60
N LEU A 8 -8.17 -20.40 -8.53
CA LEU A 8 -8.63 -21.71 -8.96
C LEU A 8 -8.57 -22.74 -7.83
N GLU A 9 -7.47 -22.76 -7.06
CA GLU A 9 -7.32 -23.66 -5.92
C GLU A 9 -8.30 -23.36 -4.78
N ALA A 10 -8.63 -22.09 -4.54
CA ALA A 10 -9.69 -21.70 -3.61
C ALA A 10 -11.08 -22.21 -4.04
N ASN A 11 -11.27 -22.47 -5.33
CA ASN A 11 -12.50 -23.04 -5.91
C ASN A 11 -12.39 -24.56 -6.15
N GLY A 12 -11.41 -25.24 -5.53
CA GLY A 12 -11.26 -26.69 -5.58
C GLY A 12 -10.55 -27.23 -6.83
N PHE A 13 -10.01 -26.37 -7.68
CA PHE A 13 -9.27 -26.79 -8.88
C PHE A 13 -7.77 -26.86 -8.60
N LYS A 14 -7.17 -28.03 -8.83
CA LYS A 14 -5.72 -28.20 -8.72
C LYS A 14 -5.04 -27.98 -10.06
N ILE A 15 -4.19 -26.97 -10.16
CA ILE A 15 -3.40 -26.70 -11.36
C ILE A 15 -2.20 -27.63 -11.42
N LYS A 16 -1.97 -28.22 -12.60
CA LYS A 16 -0.82 -29.07 -12.90
C LYS A 16 -0.21 -28.58 -14.20
N ASN A 17 1.09 -28.86 -14.38
CA ASN A 17 1.81 -28.56 -15.62
C ASN A 17 1.76 -27.08 -16.02
N TYR A 18 1.79 -26.17 -15.04
CA TYR A 18 1.97 -24.74 -15.33
C TYR A 18 3.41 -24.50 -15.80
N PHE A 19 3.57 -24.32 -17.12
CA PHE A 19 4.88 -24.38 -17.77
C PHE A 19 5.39 -23.02 -18.26
N TRP A 20 4.52 -22.02 -18.40
CA TRP A 20 4.91 -20.70 -18.89
C TRP A 20 4.18 -19.57 -18.18
N ASP A 21 4.90 -18.48 -17.92
CA ASP A 21 4.36 -17.22 -17.41
C ASP A 21 5.00 -16.07 -18.19
N THR A 22 4.18 -15.35 -18.96
CA THR A 22 4.68 -14.28 -19.84
C THR A 22 5.27 -13.09 -19.08
N MET A 23 4.83 -12.88 -17.83
CA MET A 23 5.42 -11.85 -16.97
C MET A 23 6.80 -12.28 -16.45
N VAL A 24 7.02 -13.58 -16.21
CA VAL A 24 8.34 -14.12 -15.85
C VAL A 24 9.31 -14.03 -17.02
N ALA A 25 8.89 -14.46 -18.21
CA ALA A 25 9.70 -14.35 -19.41
C ALA A 25 10.12 -12.89 -19.67
N GLN A 26 9.16 -11.95 -19.65
CA GLN A 26 9.44 -10.52 -19.79
C GLN A 26 10.41 -10.01 -18.72
N HIS A 27 10.22 -10.40 -17.46
CA HIS A 27 11.09 -9.95 -16.37
C HIS A 27 12.53 -10.45 -16.50
N VAL A 28 12.73 -11.65 -17.06
CA VAL A 28 14.08 -12.19 -17.30
C VAL A 28 14.75 -11.52 -18.49
N MET A 29 14.03 -11.32 -19.59
CA MET A 29 14.60 -10.75 -20.81
C MET A 29 14.81 -9.24 -20.71
N GLN A 30 13.89 -8.52 -20.05
CA GLN A 30 13.86 -7.06 -19.99
C GLN A 30 13.40 -6.57 -18.60
N PRO A 31 14.20 -6.76 -17.54
CA PRO A 31 13.80 -6.48 -16.16
C PRO A 31 13.42 -5.01 -15.89
N GLU A 32 14.02 -4.06 -16.62
CA GLU A 32 13.77 -2.62 -16.47
C GLU A 32 12.48 -2.16 -17.18
N MET A 33 11.94 -2.97 -18.10
CA MET A 33 10.74 -2.62 -18.86
C MET A 33 9.46 -3.03 -18.10
N PRO A 34 8.31 -2.39 -18.39
CA PRO A 34 7.04 -2.85 -17.85
C PRO A 34 6.78 -4.31 -18.23
N LYS A 35 6.12 -5.03 -17.33
CA LYS A 35 5.79 -6.46 -17.49
C LYS A 35 4.30 -6.73 -17.46
N THR A 36 3.49 -5.69 -17.64
CA THR A 36 2.03 -5.84 -17.71
C THR A 36 1.68 -6.47 -19.04
N LEU A 37 0.64 -7.32 -19.06
CA LEU A 37 0.14 -7.89 -20.31
C LEU A 37 -0.20 -6.80 -21.33
N ALA A 38 -0.68 -5.63 -20.89
CA ALA A 38 -0.92 -4.46 -21.73
C ALA A 38 0.33 -4.03 -22.52
N TYR A 39 1.45 -3.88 -21.81
CA TYR A 39 2.72 -3.48 -22.41
C TYR A 39 3.27 -4.57 -23.32
N ILE A 40 3.36 -5.81 -22.82
CA ILE A 40 3.91 -6.94 -23.58
C ILE A 40 3.13 -7.13 -24.89
N THR A 41 1.80 -7.09 -24.82
CA THR A 41 0.93 -7.17 -26.01
C THR A 41 1.19 -6.03 -27.00
N SER A 42 1.39 -4.80 -26.51
CA SER A 42 1.64 -3.64 -27.38
C SER A 42 2.96 -3.69 -28.14
N VAL A 43 3.94 -4.44 -27.61
CA VAL A 43 5.27 -4.58 -28.22
C VAL A 43 5.32 -5.80 -29.13
N ASN A 44 4.73 -6.92 -28.71
CA ASN A 44 4.93 -8.20 -29.37
C ASN A 44 3.81 -8.55 -30.37
N THR A 45 2.60 -8.00 -30.21
CA THR A 45 1.44 -8.40 -31.03
C THR A 45 0.94 -7.25 -31.90
N ARG A 46 -0.02 -7.56 -32.78
CA ARG A 46 -0.76 -6.55 -33.57
C ARG A 46 -2.09 -6.15 -32.92
N GLU A 47 -2.41 -6.68 -31.73
CA GLU A 47 -3.67 -6.39 -31.05
C GLU A 47 -3.69 -4.92 -30.58
N PRO A 48 -4.70 -4.11 -30.98
CA PRO A 48 -4.87 -2.76 -30.47
C PRO A 48 -5.06 -2.73 -28.95
N TYR A 49 -4.75 -1.60 -28.31
CA TYR A 49 -4.92 -1.47 -26.86
C TYR A 49 -6.39 -1.67 -26.45
N TYR A 50 -6.66 -2.72 -25.67
CA TYR A 50 -8.01 -3.13 -25.28
C TYR A 50 -8.26 -3.10 -23.76
N LYS A 51 -7.26 -2.71 -22.95
CA LYS A 51 -7.35 -2.84 -21.48
C LYS A 51 -8.36 -1.93 -20.80
N ASP A 52 -8.82 -0.91 -21.52
CA ASP A 52 -9.84 0.03 -21.03
C ASP A 52 -11.25 -0.33 -21.53
N GLU A 53 -11.42 -1.35 -22.38
CA GLU A 53 -12.73 -1.74 -22.96
C GLU A 53 -13.75 -2.21 -21.91
N VAL A 54 -13.29 -2.64 -20.75
CA VAL A 54 -14.11 -3.11 -19.62
C VAL A 54 -14.21 -2.12 -18.46
N LYS A 55 -13.58 -0.94 -18.57
CA LYS A 55 -13.74 0.11 -17.56
C LYS A 55 -15.13 0.73 -17.69
N SER A 56 -15.82 0.88 -16.56
CA SER A 56 -17.02 1.73 -16.49
C SER A 56 -16.60 3.20 -16.42
N ASP A 57 -17.40 4.09 -17.02
CA ASP A 57 -17.25 5.55 -16.87
C ASP A 57 -17.41 6.02 -15.42
N GLU A 58 -18.08 5.20 -14.58
CA GLU A 58 -18.09 5.35 -13.14
C GLU A 58 -16.77 4.85 -12.56
N ASP A 59 -15.93 5.79 -12.11
CA ASP A 59 -14.61 5.63 -11.50
C ASP A 59 -14.67 4.97 -10.10
N THR A 60 -15.47 3.91 -9.97
CA THR A 60 -15.59 3.11 -8.76
C THR A 60 -15.33 1.66 -9.10
N LYS A 61 -14.25 1.14 -8.52
CA LYS A 61 -14.03 -0.28 -8.27
C LYS A 61 -15.37 -1.00 -8.10
N SER A 62 -15.63 -1.98 -8.96
CA SER A 62 -16.53 -3.13 -8.80
C SER A 62 -17.54 -3.24 -9.94
N TRP A 63 -17.59 -4.44 -10.48
CA TRP A 63 -18.56 -4.91 -11.44
C TRP A 63 -19.83 -5.19 -10.64
N THR A 64 -20.53 -4.12 -10.24
CA THR A 64 -21.68 -4.22 -9.33
C THR A 64 -22.72 -5.19 -9.87
N GLN A 65 -23.55 -5.77 -9.01
CA GLN A 65 -24.61 -6.66 -9.45
C GLN A 65 -25.52 -6.01 -10.50
N LYS A 66 -25.80 -4.71 -10.36
CA LYS A 66 -26.54 -3.91 -11.34
C LYS A 66 -25.80 -3.85 -12.68
N TRP A 67 -24.51 -3.56 -12.67
CA TRP A 67 -23.69 -3.51 -13.88
C TRP A 67 -23.61 -4.88 -14.56
N TRP A 68 -23.41 -5.95 -13.79
CA TRP A 68 -23.33 -7.33 -14.26
C TRP A 68 -24.66 -7.86 -14.82
N SER A 69 -25.79 -7.31 -14.37
CA SER A 69 -27.13 -7.70 -14.85
C SER A 69 -27.38 -7.36 -16.33
N ILE A 70 -26.63 -6.41 -16.89
CA ILE A 70 -26.72 -5.96 -18.29
C ILE A 70 -25.97 -6.94 -19.21
N SER A 71 -26.62 -7.44 -20.27
CA SER A 71 -26.04 -8.43 -21.21
C SER A 71 -24.81 -7.94 -21.92
N GLU A 72 -24.85 -6.71 -22.42
CA GLU A 72 -23.80 -6.10 -23.23
C GLU A 72 -22.52 -5.93 -22.40
N ASN A 73 -22.67 -5.65 -21.11
CA ASN A 73 -21.55 -5.59 -20.17
C ASN A 73 -20.88 -6.94 -20.04
N ARG A 74 -21.65 -8.03 -19.86
CA ARG A 74 -21.07 -9.40 -19.81
C ARG A 74 -20.36 -9.77 -21.11
N GLU A 75 -20.91 -9.37 -22.26
CA GLU A 75 -20.26 -9.62 -23.55
C GLU A 75 -18.91 -8.90 -23.69
N LYS A 76 -18.82 -7.63 -23.27
CA LYS A 76 -17.54 -6.89 -23.23
C LYS A 76 -16.49 -7.62 -22.41
N VAL A 77 -16.90 -8.14 -21.25
CA VAL A 77 -16.05 -8.91 -20.34
C VAL A 77 -15.56 -10.18 -21.01
N TRP A 78 -16.46 -10.94 -21.63
CA TRP A 78 -16.09 -12.19 -22.29
C TRP A 78 -15.08 -11.92 -23.40
N ARG A 79 -15.32 -10.90 -24.23
CA ARG A 79 -14.40 -10.48 -25.28
C ARG A 79 -13.05 -10.07 -24.71
N TYR A 80 -13.03 -9.25 -23.67
CA TYR A 80 -11.81 -8.85 -22.96
C TYR A 80 -11.03 -10.07 -22.43
N ASN A 81 -11.69 -11.02 -21.78
CA ASN A 81 -11.03 -12.22 -21.26
C ASN A 81 -10.52 -13.14 -22.38
N CYS A 82 -11.23 -13.23 -23.51
CA CYS A 82 -10.76 -13.92 -24.69
C CYS A 82 -9.51 -13.25 -25.27
N LYS A 83 -9.47 -11.91 -25.35
CA LYS A 83 -8.28 -11.15 -25.74
C LYS A 83 -7.12 -11.38 -24.77
N ASP A 84 -7.34 -11.34 -23.45
CA ASP A 84 -6.31 -11.64 -22.45
C ASP A 84 -5.68 -13.01 -22.72
N THR A 85 -6.51 -14.02 -22.99
CA THR A 85 -6.06 -15.39 -23.28
C THR A 85 -5.29 -15.48 -24.60
N GLY A 86 -5.89 -14.96 -25.69
CA GLY A 86 -5.29 -15.00 -27.03
C GLY A 86 -3.97 -14.26 -27.09
N CYS A 87 -3.93 -13.02 -26.60
CA CYS A 87 -2.69 -12.23 -26.54
C CYS A 87 -1.65 -12.88 -25.63
N THR A 88 -2.03 -13.49 -24.52
CA THR A 88 -1.06 -14.21 -23.67
C THR A 88 -0.40 -15.36 -24.42
N PHE A 89 -1.17 -16.09 -25.24
CA PHE A 89 -0.64 -17.17 -26.06
C PHE A 89 0.28 -16.66 -27.19
N GLU A 90 -0.12 -15.61 -27.91
CA GLU A 90 0.73 -14.98 -28.93
C GLU A 90 2.05 -14.47 -28.33
N ASN A 91 1.97 -13.81 -27.17
CA ASN A 91 3.14 -13.36 -26.44
C ASN A 91 4.05 -14.53 -26.03
N PHE A 92 3.47 -15.64 -25.58
CA PHE A 92 4.23 -16.85 -25.25
C PHE A 92 5.06 -17.34 -26.43
N LEU A 93 4.47 -17.48 -27.63
CA LEU A 93 5.17 -17.99 -28.81
C LEU A 93 6.38 -17.13 -29.16
N ILE A 94 6.22 -15.81 -29.11
CA ILE A 94 7.30 -14.85 -29.40
C ILE A 94 8.38 -14.92 -28.32
N GLN A 95 7.97 -14.89 -27.05
CA GLN A 95 8.92 -14.93 -25.93
C GLN A 95 9.68 -16.26 -25.88
N GLU A 96 9.07 -17.39 -26.25
CA GLU A 96 9.75 -18.69 -26.31
C GLU A 96 10.86 -18.70 -27.35
N GLU A 97 10.62 -18.13 -28.54
CA GLU A 97 11.63 -17.97 -29.58
C GLU A 97 12.76 -17.04 -29.13
N GLU A 98 12.43 -15.86 -28.58
CA GLU A 98 13.42 -14.89 -28.10
C GLU A 98 14.28 -15.47 -26.96
N LEU A 99 13.65 -16.17 -26.02
CA LEU A 99 14.31 -16.75 -24.86
C LEU A 99 15.25 -17.89 -25.26
N SER A 100 14.89 -18.66 -26.29
CA SER A 100 15.71 -19.75 -26.84
C SER A 100 16.90 -19.24 -27.64
N ASN A 101 16.74 -18.14 -28.38
CA ASN A 101 17.77 -17.55 -29.23
C ASN A 101 18.59 -16.44 -28.53
N GLY A 102 18.20 -16.06 -27.32
CA GLY A 102 18.83 -15.00 -26.54
C GLY A 102 20.11 -15.44 -25.79
N PRO A 103 20.62 -14.56 -24.91
CA PRO A 103 21.72 -14.90 -24.01
C PRO A 103 21.51 -16.22 -23.26
N SER A 104 22.56 -17.04 -23.19
CA SER A 104 22.51 -18.39 -22.59
C SER A 104 22.06 -18.43 -21.13
N GLY A 105 22.14 -17.31 -20.41
CA GLY A 105 21.66 -17.17 -19.04
C GLY A 105 20.14 -17.00 -18.91
N TRP A 106 19.42 -16.65 -19.97
CA TRP A 106 17.98 -16.38 -19.91
C TRP A 106 17.17 -17.63 -19.60
N THR A 107 17.34 -18.71 -20.37
CA THR A 107 16.64 -19.99 -20.15
C THR A 107 16.77 -20.53 -18.72
N PRO A 108 17.98 -20.72 -18.16
CA PRO A 108 18.12 -21.22 -16.80
C PRO A 108 17.54 -20.24 -15.76
N THR A 109 17.63 -18.92 -15.99
CA THR A 109 17.04 -17.92 -15.09
C THR A 109 15.51 -17.97 -15.12
N PHE A 110 14.92 -18.13 -16.30
CA PHE A 110 13.47 -18.29 -16.47
C PHE A 110 12.98 -19.56 -15.79
N GLN A 111 13.65 -20.70 -16.00
CA GLN A 111 13.30 -21.96 -15.33
C GLN A 111 13.41 -21.84 -13.81
N PHE A 112 14.46 -21.19 -13.31
CA PHE A 112 14.60 -20.89 -11.90
C PHE A 112 13.43 -20.05 -11.38
N LYS A 113 13.10 -18.93 -12.04
CA LYS A 113 11.98 -18.06 -11.64
C LYS A 113 10.61 -18.74 -11.74
N MET A 114 10.38 -19.58 -12.74
CA MET A 114 9.18 -20.42 -12.82
C MET A 114 9.09 -21.40 -11.64
N SER A 115 10.23 -21.97 -11.20
CA SER A 115 10.26 -22.86 -10.04
C SER A 115 9.91 -22.18 -8.71
N GLU A 116 10.06 -20.85 -8.62
CA GLU A 116 9.68 -20.06 -7.43
C GLU A 116 8.15 -19.87 -7.31
N ILE A 117 7.40 -19.94 -8.42
CA ILE A 117 5.94 -19.74 -8.42
C ILE A 117 5.20 -20.65 -7.44
N PRO A 118 5.34 -22.00 -7.48
CA PRO A 118 4.62 -22.88 -6.55
C PRO A 118 4.99 -22.59 -5.08
N VAL A 119 6.23 -22.16 -4.82
CA VAL A 119 6.66 -21.76 -3.47
C VAL A 119 5.95 -20.47 -3.05
N GLY A 120 5.90 -19.46 -3.91
CA GLY A 120 5.20 -18.21 -3.66
C GLY A 120 3.69 -18.38 -3.46
N VAL A 121 3.06 -19.25 -4.26
CA VAL A 121 1.64 -19.63 -4.10
C VAL A 121 1.41 -20.26 -2.72
N ARG A 122 2.23 -21.24 -2.34
CA ARG A 122 2.12 -21.91 -1.03
C ARG A 122 2.29 -20.93 0.13
N ILE A 123 3.27 -20.03 0.06
CA ILE A 123 3.46 -18.98 1.08
C ILE A 123 2.21 -18.09 1.19
N SER A 124 1.66 -17.69 0.03
CA SER A 124 0.47 -16.83 -0.02
C SER A 124 -0.76 -17.50 0.59
N GLN A 125 -0.97 -18.79 0.32
CA GLN A 125 -2.07 -19.58 0.87
C GLN A 125 -1.92 -19.91 2.34
N ALA A 126 -0.68 -20.18 2.80
CA ALA A 126 -0.40 -20.54 4.18
C ALA A 126 -0.73 -19.38 5.14
N GLY A 127 -0.35 -18.15 4.77
CA GLY A 127 -0.54 -16.97 5.62
C GLY A 127 0.11 -17.09 7.00
N MET A 128 -0.21 -16.15 7.89
CA MET A 128 0.23 -16.15 9.28
C MET A 128 -0.98 -16.05 10.20
N LEU A 129 -1.07 -16.96 11.17
CA LEU A 129 -2.13 -16.94 12.18
C LEU A 129 -1.95 -15.70 13.05
N ARG A 130 -3.03 -14.94 13.26
CA ARG A 130 -3.02 -13.77 14.14
C ARG A 130 -3.30 -14.18 15.57
N ASP A 131 -2.44 -13.77 16.49
CA ASP A 131 -2.74 -13.84 17.92
C ASP A 131 -3.72 -12.70 18.26
N GLU A 132 -4.99 -13.05 18.48
CA GLU A 132 -6.05 -12.08 18.78
C GLU A 132 -5.80 -11.34 20.10
N LYS A 133 -5.18 -11.98 21.10
CA LYS A 133 -4.88 -11.31 22.37
C LYS A 133 -3.82 -10.24 22.16
N LYS A 134 -2.72 -10.59 21.51
CA LYS A 134 -1.62 -9.65 21.21
C LYS A 134 -2.07 -8.55 20.25
N HIS A 135 -2.96 -8.86 19.31
CA HIS A 135 -3.56 -7.87 18.42
C HIS A 135 -4.36 -6.82 19.21
N ARG A 136 -5.20 -7.26 20.15
CA ARG A 136 -5.98 -6.35 21.01
C ARG A 136 -5.10 -5.49 21.90
N GLU A 137 -4.08 -6.08 22.52
CA GLU A 137 -3.08 -5.35 23.33
C GLU A 137 -2.36 -4.27 22.49
N LEU A 138 -1.87 -4.64 21.30
CA LEU A 138 -1.21 -3.72 20.38
C LEU A 138 -2.14 -2.59 19.93
N LYS A 139 -3.40 -2.91 19.62
CA LYS A 139 -4.40 -1.91 19.25
C LYS A 139 -4.66 -0.94 20.40
N GLY A 140 -4.88 -1.44 21.61
CA GLY A 140 -5.04 -0.62 22.82
C GLY A 140 -3.86 0.32 23.04
N ALA A 141 -2.63 -0.20 22.97
CA ALA A 141 -1.40 0.58 23.11
C ALA A 141 -1.33 1.73 22.08
N LEU A 142 -1.62 1.45 20.82
CA LEU A 142 -1.60 2.46 19.76
C LEU A 142 -2.70 3.52 19.93
N LEU A 143 -3.90 3.13 20.38
CA LEU A 143 -4.98 4.07 20.67
C LEU A 143 -4.64 4.98 21.85
N TYR A 144 -4.02 4.43 22.90
CA TYR A 144 -3.50 5.22 24.02
C TYR A 144 -2.47 6.26 23.55
N ILE A 145 -1.45 5.81 22.81
CA ILE A 145 -0.40 6.70 22.26
C ILE A 145 -1.02 7.78 21.36
N TRP A 146 -2.00 7.42 20.53
CA TRP A 146 -2.71 8.40 19.71
C TRP A 146 -3.46 9.42 20.57
N ALA A 147 -4.23 8.97 21.56
CA ALA A 147 -4.97 9.85 22.45
C ALA A 147 -4.07 10.82 23.21
N ASP A 148 -2.94 10.34 23.74
CA ASP A 148 -1.96 11.16 24.45
C ASP A 148 -1.38 12.27 23.54
N PHE A 149 -0.84 11.89 22.36
CA PHE A 149 -0.31 12.88 21.43
C PHE A 149 -1.38 13.85 20.91
N GLN A 150 -2.60 13.37 20.67
CA GLN A 150 -3.72 14.20 20.22
C GLN A 150 -4.13 15.19 21.31
N SER A 151 -4.18 14.77 22.58
CA SER A 151 -4.44 15.63 23.74
C SER A 151 -3.36 16.70 23.87
N ALA A 152 -2.09 16.31 23.82
CA ALA A 152 -0.97 17.25 23.86
C ALA A 152 -1.03 18.27 22.72
N LEU A 153 -1.37 17.83 21.49
CA LEU A 153 -1.51 18.72 20.34
C LEU A 153 -2.68 19.69 20.53
N ASN A 154 -3.84 19.19 20.94
CA ASN A 154 -5.04 19.99 21.14
C ASN A 154 -4.83 21.04 22.24
N ASN A 155 -4.18 20.68 23.34
CA ASN A 155 -3.84 21.60 24.44
C ASN A 155 -2.85 22.68 23.98
N LEU A 156 -1.85 22.31 23.18
CA LEU A 156 -0.87 23.25 22.66
C LEU A 156 -1.49 24.25 21.67
N VAL A 157 -2.43 23.81 20.84
CA VAL A 157 -3.10 24.65 19.84
C VAL A 157 -4.29 25.42 20.45
N GLY A 158 -4.91 24.89 21.50
CA GLY A 158 -6.09 25.46 22.17
C GLY A 158 -7.42 25.04 21.55
N ARG A 159 -7.42 24.05 20.66
CA ARG A 159 -8.62 23.50 19.99
C ARG A 159 -8.33 22.11 19.42
N THR A 160 -9.38 21.39 19.05
CA THR A 160 -9.27 20.12 18.32
C THR A 160 -8.68 20.33 16.92
N VAL A 161 -7.73 19.47 16.54
CA VAL A 161 -7.06 19.50 15.23
C VAL A 161 -7.12 18.14 14.55
N ASN A 162 -7.69 18.05 13.34
CA ASN A 162 -7.59 16.83 12.53
C ASN A 162 -6.29 16.82 11.74
N THR A 163 -5.32 16.04 12.22
CA THR A 163 -3.98 15.89 11.62
C THR A 163 -3.99 15.28 10.21
N ASN A 164 -5.05 14.57 9.81
CA ASN A 164 -5.18 14.00 8.47
C ASN A 164 -5.75 14.97 7.44
N SER A 165 -6.37 16.07 7.87
CA SER A 165 -6.88 17.08 6.94
C SER A 165 -5.75 17.98 6.47
N SER A 166 -5.24 17.74 5.26
CA SER A 166 -4.19 18.60 4.67
C SER A 166 -4.61 20.07 4.64
N LYS A 167 -5.90 20.37 4.45
CA LYS A 167 -6.42 21.74 4.46
C LYS A 167 -6.31 22.37 5.84
N GLN A 168 -6.80 21.69 6.89
CA GLN A 168 -6.71 22.20 8.26
C GLN A 168 -5.26 22.34 8.73
N MET A 169 -4.39 21.40 8.35
CA MET A 169 -2.98 21.47 8.68
C MET A 169 -2.25 22.61 7.97
N CYS A 170 -2.56 22.89 6.70
CA CYS A 170 -2.01 24.06 6.01
C CYS A 170 -2.42 25.37 6.71
N ILE A 171 -3.68 25.49 7.17
CA ILE A 171 -4.14 26.67 7.91
C ILE A 171 -3.38 26.80 9.23
N LEU A 172 -3.31 25.73 10.02
CA LEU A 172 -2.60 25.73 11.30
C LEU A 172 -1.10 26.08 11.12
N LEU A 173 -0.42 25.44 10.18
CA LEU A 173 1.03 25.60 10.01
C LEU A 173 1.40 26.95 9.40
N TYR A 174 0.69 27.38 8.35
CA TYR A 174 1.10 28.55 7.57
C TYR A 174 0.39 29.82 8.00
N ASP A 175 -0.92 29.75 8.21
CA ASP A 175 -1.73 30.94 8.46
C ASP A 175 -1.73 31.28 9.96
N GLU A 176 -1.87 30.28 10.86
CA GLU A 176 -1.90 30.51 12.31
C GLU A 176 -0.50 30.58 12.95
N LEU A 177 0.38 29.61 12.67
CA LEU A 177 1.74 29.59 13.23
C LEU A 177 2.73 30.48 12.46
N GLY A 178 2.39 30.90 11.24
CA GLY A 178 3.22 31.75 10.40
C GLY A 178 4.47 31.06 9.87
N LEU A 179 4.42 29.75 9.63
CA LEU A 179 5.53 28.99 9.07
C LEU A 179 5.65 29.20 7.56
N LYS A 180 6.83 28.91 7.02
CA LYS A 180 7.09 29.01 5.57
C LYS A 180 6.25 27.98 4.80
N GLU A 181 5.45 28.48 3.86
CA GLU A 181 4.62 27.62 3.00
C GLU A 181 5.44 26.57 2.25
N LYS A 182 4.96 25.32 2.28
CA LYS A 182 5.46 24.23 1.43
C LYS A 182 4.42 23.92 0.36
N ARG A 183 4.90 23.59 -0.84
CA ARG A 183 4.05 23.33 -2.00
C ARG A 183 4.51 22.07 -2.73
N LYS A 184 3.56 21.39 -3.36
CA LYS A 184 3.82 20.31 -4.31
C LYS A 184 2.98 20.49 -5.56
N ARG A 185 3.32 19.77 -6.62
CA ARG A 185 2.46 19.66 -7.80
C ARG A 185 1.36 18.64 -7.53
N ASP A 186 0.13 19.01 -7.86
CA ASP A 186 -0.98 18.07 -7.90
C ASP A 186 -0.95 17.20 -9.17
N LYS A 187 -1.95 16.33 -9.34
CA LYS A 187 -2.07 15.45 -10.52
C LYS A 187 -2.15 16.23 -11.85
N ASN A 188 -2.58 17.49 -11.81
CA ASN A 188 -2.73 18.38 -12.96
C ASN A 188 -1.49 19.29 -13.15
N GLY A 189 -0.43 19.08 -12.36
CA GLY A 189 0.80 19.88 -12.40
C GLY A 189 0.71 21.24 -11.72
N LYS A 190 -0.42 21.58 -11.08
CA LYS A 190 -0.62 22.86 -10.39
C LYS A 190 0.06 22.84 -9.02
N TRP A 191 0.70 23.95 -8.67
CA TRP A 191 1.27 24.14 -7.33
C TRP A 191 0.16 24.34 -6.30
N VAL A 192 0.13 23.45 -5.31
CA VAL A 192 -0.81 23.50 -4.18
C VAL A 192 -0.04 23.48 -2.85
N ARG A 193 -0.57 24.17 -1.83
CA ARG A 193 -0.03 24.08 -0.46
C ARG A 193 -0.12 22.64 0.03
N THR A 194 0.93 22.14 0.68
CA THR A 194 0.98 20.76 1.18
C THR A 194 1.47 20.71 2.61
N ALA A 195 0.85 19.85 3.42
CA ALA A 195 1.31 19.53 4.75
C ALA A 195 1.56 18.02 4.85
N ASP A 196 2.20 17.42 3.84
CA ASP A 196 2.60 16.00 3.86
C ASP A 196 3.87 15.76 4.70
N GLU A 197 4.29 14.50 4.79
CA GLU A 197 5.42 14.09 5.63
C GLU A 197 6.71 14.85 5.29
N ASN A 198 7.02 15.00 3.99
CA ASN A 198 8.21 15.73 3.55
C ASN A 198 8.15 17.22 3.92
N ALA A 199 6.97 17.84 3.78
CA ALA A 199 6.76 19.21 4.25
C ALA A 199 6.95 19.34 5.76
N LEU A 200 6.41 18.41 6.56
CA LEU A 200 6.56 18.40 8.01
C LEU A 200 8.03 18.20 8.44
N VAL A 201 8.76 17.25 7.84
CA VAL A 201 10.19 17.06 8.10
C VAL A 201 10.98 18.33 7.81
N SER A 202 10.72 18.99 6.68
CA SER A 202 11.36 20.26 6.33
C SER A 202 11.04 21.36 7.35
N LEU A 203 9.78 21.46 7.79
CA LEU A 203 9.35 22.44 8.80
C LEU A 203 9.96 22.16 10.17
N VAL A 204 10.13 20.89 10.57
CA VAL A 204 10.82 20.51 11.81
C VAL A 204 12.27 21.03 11.79
N GLY A 205 12.98 20.84 10.68
CA GLY A 205 14.35 21.35 10.50
C GLY A 205 14.41 22.88 10.62
N GLU A 206 13.52 23.59 9.94
CA GLU A 206 13.44 25.05 9.99
C GLU A 206 13.06 25.57 11.39
N CYS A 207 12.05 24.99 12.03
CA CYS A 207 11.63 25.39 13.37
C CYS A 207 12.72 25.14 14.40
N LYS A 208 13.46 24.02 14.30
CA LYS A 208 14.60 23.73 15.18
C LYS A 208 15.70 24.77 14.99
N ALA A 209 16.10 25.06 13.76
CA ALA A 209 17.11 26.08 13.48
C ALA A 209 16.68 27.47 14.00
N GLN A 210 15.40 27.82 13.88
CA GLN A 210 14.89 29.07 14.45
C GLN A 210 14.85 29.03 15.98
N TYR A 211 14.51 27.92 16.60
CA TYR A 211 14.53 27.79 18.06
C TYR A 211 15.95 27.94 18.63
N ASP A 212 16.94 27.30 18.01
CA ASP A 212 18.33 27.28 18.49
C ASP A 212 19.01 28.66 18.36
N ASN A 213 18.69 29.41 17.30
CA ASN A 213 19.35 30.70 17.00
C ASN A 213 18.70 31.92 17.67
N ARG A 214 17.59 31.76 18.41
CA ARG A 214 16.84 32.89 18.98
C ARG A 214 17.10 33.01 20.48
N ILE A 215 17.42 34.23 20.90
CA ILE A 215 17.78 34.54 22.30
C ILE A 215 16.54 35.00 23.08
N GLN A 216 15.67 35.81 22.46
CA GLN A 216 14.50 36.36 23.13
C GLN A 216 13.49 35.25 23.48
N LYS A 217 13.16 35.13 24.77
CA LYS A 217 12.30 34.07 25.33
C LYS A 217 10.97 33.92 24.57
N ALA A 218 10.23 35.01 24.37
CA ALA A 218 8.93 34.97 23.69
C ALA A 218 9.02 34.45 22.24
N VAL A 219 10.09 34.82 21.50
CA VAL A 219 10.32 34.34 20.13
C VAL A 219 10.71 32.86 20.15
N LYS A 220 11.53 32.46 21.12
CA LYS A 220 11.96 31.08 21.31
C LYS A 220 10.77 30.16 21.64
N GLU A 221 9.87 30.60 22.51
CA GLU A 221 8.63 29.88 22.86
C GLU A 221 7.71 29.69 21.66
N LYS A 222 7.58 30.70 20.78
CA LYS A 222 6.82 30.57 19.53
C LYS A 222 7.40 29.45 18.64
N TRP A 223 8.71 29.42 18.43
CA TRP A 223 9.35 28.41 17.58
C TRP A 223 9.35 27.03 18.23
N LEU A 224 9.48 26.96 19.56
CA LEU A 224 9.31 25.72 20.30
C LEU A 224 7.90 25.16 20.11
N LYS A 225 6.87 25.98 20.29
CA LYS A 225 5.47 25.60 20.04
C LYS A 225 5.31 25.05 18.62
N ALA A 226 5.78 25.75 17.60
CA ALA A 226 5.69 25.29 16.22
C ALA A 226 6.44 23.96 15.98
N LEU A 227 7.63 23.81 16.55
CA LEU A 227 8.42 22.58 16.48
C LEU A 227 7.67 21.39 17.10
N VAL A 228 7.09 21.58 18.30
CA VAL A 228 6.32 20.54 18.99
C VAL A 228 5.05 20.20 18.21
N VAL A 229 4.32 21.18 17.68
CA VAL A 229 3.15 20.94 16.80
C VAL A 229 3.52 20.07 15.60
N CYS A 230 4.62 20.37 14.91
CA CYS A 230 5.07 19.57 13.76
C CYS A 230 5.41 18.13 14.18
N LYS A 231 6.16 17.95 15.27
CA LYS A 231 6.54 16.62 15.79
C LYS A 231 5.34 15.79 16.23
N LEU A 232 4.41 16.38 16.99
CA LEU A 232 3.18 15.70 17.41
C LEU A 232 2.32 15.31 16.21
N THR A 233 2.20 16.20 15.21
CA THR A 233 1.47 15.87 13.97
C THR A 233 2.06 14.64 13.27
N MET A 234 3.40 14.58 13.13
CA MET A 234 4.08 13.42 12.52
C MET A 234 3.85 12.15 13.34
N LYS A 235 4.00 12.23 14.67
CA LYS A 235 3.77 11.09 15.57
C LYS A 235 2.34 10.55 15.48
N ILE A 236 1.34 11.43 15.54
CA ILE A 236 -0.08 11.06 15.37
C ILE A 236 -0.31 10.38 14.02
N ARG A 237 0.19 10.94 12.93
CA ARG A 237 0.05 10.35 11.60
C ARG A 237 0.73 9.00 11.48
N GLY A 238 1.90 8.84 12.09
CA GLY A 238 2.62 7.57 12.16
C GLY A 238 1.78 6.49 12.84
N VAL A 239 1.26 6.78 14.04
CA VAL A 239 0.41 5.85 14.80
C VAL A 239 -0.85 5.49 14.02
N ARG A 240 -1.54 6.48 13.45
CA ARG A 240 -2.74 6.26 12.61
C ARG A 240 -2.43 5.42 11.37
N LYS A 241 -1.25 5.60 10.76
CA LYS A 241 -0.81 4.80 9.62
C LYS A 241 -0.59 3.35 10.03
N VAL A 242 0.03 3.10 11.19
CA VAL A 242 0.23 1.75 11.72
C VAL A 242 -1.11 1.07 11.99
N LEU A 243 -2.01 1.75 12.72
CA LEU A 243 -3.37 1.27 13.00
C LEU A 243 -4.08 0.86 11.70
N SER A 244 -4.29 1.82 10.80
CA SER A 244 -5.07 1.59 9.57
C SER A 244 -4.43 0.63 8.56
N SER A 245 -3.11 0.48 8.53
CA SER A 245 -2.42 -0.30 7.50
C SER A 245 -2.01 -1.70 7.95
N TYR A 246 -1.87 -1.93 9.25
CA TYR A 246 -1.31 -3.18 9.79
C TYR A 246 -2.12 -3.79 10.94
N VAL A 247 -2.91 -3.00 11.68
CA VAL A 247 -3.68 -3.49 12.84
C VAL A 247 -5.15 -3.66 12.48
N ASP A 248 -5.81 -2.62 11.98
CA ASP A 248 -7.21 -2.61 11.54
C ASP A 248 -7.36 -3.18 10.13
N ILE A 249 -6.78 -4.35 9.92
CA ILE A 249 -6.80 -5.07 8.67
C ILE A 249 -7.85 -6.17 8.73
N GLU A 250 -8.56 -6.33 7.62
CA GLU A 250 -9.39 -7.50 7.38
C GLU A 250 -8.46 -8.69 7.11
N ILE A 251 -8.72 -9.83 7.73
CA ILE A 251 -7.98 -11.07 7.54
C ILE A 251 -8.96 -12.16 7.09
N SER A 252 -8.45 -13.26 6.56
CA SER A 252 -9.32 -14.34 6.10
C SER A 252 -10.04 -15.03 7.26
N ASP A 253 -11.16 -15.67 6.96
CA ASP A 253 -12.08 -16.31 7.94
C ASP A 253 -11.42 -17.35 8.86
N ASP A 254 -10.29 -17.94 8.44
CA ASP A 254 -9.52 -18.90 9.24
C ASP A 254 -8.52 -18.23 10.21
N GLY A 255 -8.66 -16.92 10.45
CA GLY A 255 -7.84 -16.16 11.40
C GLY A 255 -6.43 -15.85 10.90
N ARG A 256 -6.16 -15.99 9.59
CA ARG A 256 -4.83 -15.76 9.01
C ARG A 256 -4.74 -14.48 8.21
N ALA A 257 -3.70 -13.71 8.49
CA ALA A 257 -3.27 -12.62 7.62
C ALA A 257 -2.47 -13.19 6.44
N ARG A 258 -2.97 -12.97 5.22
CA ARG A 258 -2.33 -13.42 3.98
C ARG A 258 -1.79 -12.26 3.16
N GLY A 259 -0.79 -12.54 2.34
CA GLY A 259 -0.31 -11.63 1.32
C GLY A 259 0.00 -12.40 0.04
N LEU A 260 -0.22 -11.77 -1.11
CA LEU A 260 0.08 -12.39 -2.41
C LEU A 260 1.53 -12.13 -2.77
N VAL A 261 2.33 -13.19 -2.86
CA VAL A 261 3.73 -13.14 -3.32
C VAL A 261 3.78 -12.88 -4.83
N LYS A 262 4.64 -11.94 -5.23
CA LYS A 262 4.92 -11.58 -6.62
C LYS A 262 6.39 -11.88 -6.92
N ILE A 263 6.62 -12.97 -7.63
CA ILE A 263 7.97 -13.47 -7.97
C ILE A 263 8.76 -12.47 -8.82
N THR A 264 8.08 -11.83 -9.76
CA THR A 264 8.67 -10.84 -10.68
C THR A 264 8.45 -9.41 -10.21
N GLY A 265 8.11 -9.21 -8.93
CA GLY A 265 7.64 -7.94 -8.40
C GLY A 265 8.62 -6.78 -8.59
N ALA A 266 9.83 -6.92 -8.03
CA ALA A 266 10.87 -5.91 -8.09
C ALA A 266 11.80 -6.12 -9.29
N GLU A 267 12.29 -5.01 -9.86
CA GLU A 267 13.32 -5.00 -10.92
C GLU A 267 14.60 -5.74 -10.51
N THR A 268 14.97 -5.66 -9.23
CA THR A 268 16.17 -6.32 -8.65
C THR A 268 16.07 -7.85 -8.53
N GLY A 269 14.98 -8.46 -8.99
CA GLY A 269 14.75 -9.90 -8.87
C GLY A 269 14.32 -10.38 -7.48
N ARG A 270 14.18 -9.46 -6.51
CA ARG A 270 13.57 -9.74 -5.20
C ARG A 270 12.06 -9.95 -5.33
N TRP A 271 11.52 -10.86 -4.53
CA TRP A 271 10.07 -11.00 -4.42
C TRP A 271 9.47 -9.74 -3.78
N SER A 272 8.29 -9.36 -4.25
CA SER A 272 7.44 -8.39 -3.56
C SER A 272 6.15 -9.04 -3.09
N MET A 273 5.37 -8.34 -2.27
CA MET A 273 4.06 -8.80 -1.85
C MET A 273 3.00 -7.72 -2.07
N SER A 274 1.75 -8.16 -2.23
CA SER A 274 0.57 -7.30 -2.13
C SER A 274 -0.44 -7.90 -1.14
N LYS A 275 -1.59 -7.23 -0.98
CA LYS A 275 -2.76 -7.85 -0.36
C LYS A 275 -3.12 -9.17 -1.06
N TYR A 276 -3.84 -10.03 -0.33
CA TYR A 276 -4.33 -11.28 -0.85
C TYR A 276 -5.39 -11.07 -1.95
N TYR A 277 -5.74 -12.13 -2.69
CA TYR A 277 -6.55 -12.01 -3.91
C TYR A 277 -7.97 -11.48 -3.66
N ASP A 278 -8.48 -11.69 -2.45
CA ASP A 278 -9.78 -11.26 -1.93
C ASP A 278 -9.75 -9.87 -1.27
N ASN A 279 -8.62 -9.15 -1.37
CA ASN A 279 -8.33 -7.87 -0.72
C ASN A 279 -8.15 -7.90 0.80
N THR A 280 -8.12 -9.10 1.40
CA THR A 280 -7.76 -9.29 2.81
C THR A 280 -6.24 -9.33 3.02
N GLY A 281 -5.86 -9.30 4.29
CA GLY A 281 -4.50 -9.38 4.77
C GLY A 281 -3.62 -8.20 4.35
N ILE A 282 -2.31 -8.43 4.34
CA ILE A 282 -1.30 -7.40 4.15
C ILE A 282 -0.08 -7.90 3.37
N PRO A 283 0.65 -6.99 2.70
CA PRO A 283 2.01 -7.27 2.27
C PRO A 283 2.90 -7.45 3.51
N MET A 284 3.22 -8.70 3.88
CA MET A 284 3.96 -8.98 5.12
C MET A 284 5.35 -8.32 5.17
N GLN A 285 5.93 -8.03 4.01
CA GLN A 285 7.22 -7.32 3.89
C GLN A 285 7.19 -5.87 4.39
N THR A 286 6.01 -5.26 4.50
CA THR A 286 5.87 -3.83 4.87
C THR A 286 5.57 -3.61 6.35
N VAL A 287 5.44 -4.68 7.14
CA VAL A 287 5.19 -4.58 8.58
C VAL A 287 6.36 -3.83 9.25
N PRO A 288 6.09 -2.74 9.99
CA PRO A 288 7.12 -2.02 10.73
C PRO A 288 7.85 -2.95 11.70
N ARG A 289 9.17 -2.76 11.82
CA ARG A 289 10.02 -3.59 12.69
C ARG A 289 10.21 -2.98 14.08
N ASP A 290 9.97 -1.68 14.20
CA ASP A 290 10.12 -0.99 15.47
C ASP A 290 9.02 -1.45 16.44
N PRO A 291 9.39 -1.82 17.68
CA PRO A 291 8.41 -2.21 18.68
C PRO A 291 7.52 -1.01 19.04
N VAL A 292 6.28 -1.31 19.45
CA VAL A 292 5.44 -0.33 20.13
C VAL A 292 5.78 -0.40 21.60
N GLU A 293 6.42 0.65 22.09
CA GLU A 293 6.81 0.78 23.50
C GLU A 293 5.79 1.62 24.26
N LEU A 294 5.42 1.16 25.46
CA LEU A 294 4.63 1.90 26.43
C LEU A 294 5.51 2.22 27.63
N GLU A 295 5.44 3.46 28.13
CA GLU A 295 6.16 3.85 29.36
C GLU A 295 5.56 3.18 30.61
N ASP A 296 4.25 2.93 30.59
CA ASP A 296 3.50 2.25 31.63
C ASP A 296 2.55 1.23 30.99
N GLU A 297 2.79 -0.06 31.21
CA GLU A 297 1.95 -1.13 30.67
C GLU A 297 0.61 -1.27 31.39
N SER A 298 0.45 -0.72 32.60
CA SER A 298 -0.81 -0.78 33.36
C SER A 298 -1.96 -0.07 32.66
N VAL A 299 -1.68 0.80 31.69
CA VAL A 299 -2.70 1.40 30.82
C VAL A 299 -3.50 0.34 30.05
N LEU A 300 -2.93 -0.84 29.83
CA LEU A 300 -3.59 -1.96 29.17
C LEU A 300 -4.56 -2.73 30.10
N ASP A 301 -4.56 -2.48 31.40
CA ASP A 301 -5.54 -3.10 32.32
C ASP A 301 -6.98 -2.68 31.97
N ASN A 302 -7.15 -1.51 31.34
CA ASN A 302 -8.43 -1.02 30.81
C ASN A 302 -8.47 -0.99 29.28
N ILE A 303 -8.03 -2.08 28.62
CA ILE A 303 -8.08 -2.21 27.15
C ILE A 303 -9.47 -1.89 26.57
N GLU A 304 -10.56 -2.32 27.22
CA GLU A 304 -11.91 -2.07 26.69
C GLU A 304 -12.19 -0.57 26.55
N GLY A 305 -11.87 0.23 27.58
CA GLY A 305 -12.00 1.67 27.50
C GLY A 305 -11.12 2.30 26.41
N LEU A 306 -9.93 1.76 26.17
CA LEU A 306 -9.05 2.22 25.09
C LEU A 306 -9.63 1.93 23.70
N LEU A 307 -10.25 0.76 23.51
CA LEU A 307 -10.88 0.38 22.25
C LEU A 307 -12.09 1.28 21.91
N GLU A 308 -12.82 1.76 22.92
CA GLU A 308 -13.91 2.71 22.76
C GLU A 308 -13.44 4.11 22.29
N LEU A 309 -12.19 4.49 22.56
CA LEU A 309 -11.64 5.79 22.13
C LEU A 309 -11.52 5.93 20.61
N GLU A 310 -11.45 4.83 19.87
CA GLU A 310 -11.20 4.86 18.43
C GLU A 310 -12.24 5.72 17.69
N GLY A 311 -13.51 5.64 18.07
CA GLY A 311 -14.58 6.45 17.49
C GLY A 311 -14.44 7.94 17.82
N ALA A 312 -14.02 8.27 19.04
CA ALA A 312 -13.84 9.66 19.48
C ALA A 312 -12.58 10.32 18.90
N LEU A 313 -11.55 9.53 18.57
CA LEU A 313 -10.28 10.01 17.99
C LEU A 313 -10.37 10.28 16.48
N LYS A 314 -11.29 9.61 15.76
CA LYS A 314 -11.45 9.74 14.31
C LYS A 314 -12.05 11.07 13.88
#